data_AF-A0A7W8E0D8-F1
#
_entry.id   AF-A0A7W8E0D8-F1
#
_cell.length_a   1.000
_cell.length_b   1.000
_cell.length_c   1.000
_cell.angle_alpha   90.00
_cell.angle_beta   90.00
_cell.angle_gamma   90.00
#
_symmetry.space_group_name_H-M   'P 1'
#
loop_
_entity.id
_entity.type
_entity.pdbx_description
1 polymer ?
#
loop_
_entity_poly.entity_id
_entity_poly.type
_entity_poly.pdbx_seq_one_letter_code
_entity_poly.pdbx_strand_id
1 'polypeptide(L)'
;MTRTRSARRPASAKLAQPADDIAEAIDGFRAQHLDLSRREVMTAAGLARVTVNDGESPLAWLARRKGRDGRAMITPTQFIAGEKLRGDFTRGQLTPRVTSSWEAPTGRRGPGGGAGEMTDLVIASRQRLRAALEACGPEFAGLLMDVCCFLHGLEEVESRRGWPSRSAKVVLQLALDRLARHYGLDDKATGAAAARLRTWLADDAGFSA
;
A
#
# COMPACT_ATOMS: atom_id res chain seq x y z
N MET A 1 17.23 51.85 -51.80
CA MET A 1 16.81 51.78 -50.39
C MET A 1 16.09 50.46 -50.16
N THR A 2 16.84 49.45 -49.72
CA THR A 2 16.45 48.04 -49.63
C THR A 2 15.89 47.72 -48.22
N ARG A 3 14.64 47.27 -48.15
CA ARG A 3 13.97 46.83 -46.91
C ARG A 3 14.55 45.51 -46.43
N THR A 4 15.22 45.52 -45.28
CA THR A 4 15.70 44.34 -44.55
C THR A 4 14.53 43.53 -43.97
N ARG A 5 14.44 42.25 -44.36
CA ARG A 5 13.47 41.27 -43.85
C ARG A 5 13.82 40.90 -42.39
N SER A 6 12.87 41.11 -41.49
CA SER A 6 12.92 40.64 -40.10
C SER A 6 12.80 39.12 -40.05
N ALA A 7 13.80 38.46 -39.45
CA ALA A 7 13.82 37.01 -39.26
C ALA A 7 12.90 36.60 -38.10
N ARG A 8 11.94 35.72 -38.38
CA ARG A 8 11.06 35.09 -37.37
C ARG A 8 11.90 34.25 -36.39
N ARG A 9 11.78 34.53 -35.08
CA ARG A 9 12.25 33.65 -34.01
C ARG A 9 11.54 32.29 -34.12
N PRO A 10 12.23 31.15 -34.00
CA PRO A 10 11.55 29.86 -33.91
C PRO A 10 10.82 29.77 -32.57
N ALA A 11 9.63 29.17 -32.61
CA ALA A 11 8.82 28.89 -31.44
C ALA A 11 9.61 28.02 -30.45
N SER A 12 9.59 28.41 -29.18
CA SER A 12 10.10 27.62 -28.07
C SER A 12 9.42 26.25 -28.08
N ALA A 13 10.22 25.21 -28.34
CA ALA A 13 9.80 23.82 -28.21
C ALA A 13 9.26 23.61 -26.80
N LYS A 14 7.98 23.25 -26.72
CA LYS A 14 7.30 22.88 -25.47
C LYS A 14 8.04 21.64 -24.95
N LEU A 15 8.82 21.80 -23.88
CA LEU A 15 9.35 20.66 -23.12
C LEU A 15 8.13 19.82 -22.72
N ALA A 16 8.00 18.65 -23.34
CA ALA A 16 7.02 17.65 -22.93
C ALA A 16 7.22 17.43 -21.43
N GLN A 17 6.16 17.66 -20.67
CA GLN A 17 6.21 17.47 -19.24
C GLN A 17 6.26 15.97 -18.97
N PRO A 18 6.97 15.49 -17.93
CA PRO A 18 7.11 14.06 -17.61
C PRO A 18 5.78 13.33 -17.30
N ALA A 19 4.65 14.03 -17.34
CA ALA A 19 3.30 13.48 -17.25
C ALA A 19 2.81 12.88 -18.59
N ASP A 20 3.29 13.40 -19.73
CA ASP A 20 2.85 12.94 -21.07
C ASP A 20 3.33 11.50 -21.34
N ASP A 21 4.52 11.12 -20.85
CA ASP A 21 5.07 9.76 -20.95
C ASP A 21 4.29 8.69 -20.14
N ILE A 22 3.38 9.11 -19.24
CA ILE A 22 2.63 8.20 -18.33
C ILE A 22 1.38 7.63 -19.02
N ALA A 23 0.75 8.42 -19.89
CA ALA A 23 -0.45 8.04 -20.64
C ALA A 23 -0.16 7.03 -21.77
N GLU A 24 1.12 6.82 -22.13
CA GLU A 24 1.50 5.90 -23.19
C GLU A 24 1.48 4.42 -22.74
N ALA A 25 1.72 4.15 -21.44
CA ALA A 25 1.68 2.80 -20.86
C ALA A 25 0.30 2.40 -20.28
N ILE A 26 -0.49 3.39 -19.85
CA ILE A 26 -1.87 3.23 -19.42
C ILE A 26 -2.73 4.05 -20.38
N ASP A 27 -3.54 3.37 -21.18
CA ASP A 27 -4.46 3.99 -22.16
C ASP A 27 -5.09 5.29 -21.64
N GLY A 28 -5.06 6.35 -22.45
CA GLY A 28 -5.43 7.70 -22.04
C GLY A 28 -6.88 7.82 -21.53
N PHE A 29 -7.80 7.03 -22.10
CA PHE A 29 -9.19 6.97 -21.62
C PHE A 29 -9.28 6.35 -20.22
N ARG A 30 -8.45 5.35 -19.93
CA ARG A 30 -8.35 4.79 -18.58
C ARG A 30 -7.67 5.76 -17.62
N ALA A 31 -6.60 6.44 -18.05
CA ALA A 31 -5.83 7.35 -17.22
C ALA A 31 -6.65 8.52 -16.69
N GLN A 32 -7.63 9.04 -17.45
CA GLN A 32 -8.50 10.15 -17.02
C GLN A 32 -9.39 9.81 -15.80
N HIS A 33 -9.59 8.52 -15.53
CA HIS A 33 -10.42 8.03 -14.42
C HIS A 33 -9.59 7.57 -13.21
N LEU A 34 -8.26 7.75 -13.23
CA LEU A 34 -7.34 7.31 -12.18
C LEU A 34 -6.60 8.50 -11.58
N ASP A 35 -6.29 8.44 -10.28
CA ASP A 35 -5.40 9.40 -9.61
C ASP A 35 -3.98 8.84 -9.66
N LEU A 36 -3.28 8.95 -10.81
CA LEU A 36 -1.98 8.31 -11.01
C LEU A 36 -0.83 9.12 -10.39
N SER A 37 0.02 8.47 -9.60
CA SER A 37 1.28 9.04 -9.08
C SER A 37 2.46 8.09 -9.24
N ARG A 38 3.69 8.63 -9.33
CA ARG A 38 4.91 7.81 -9.37
C ARG A 38 5.42 7.57 -7.95
N ARG A 39 5.75 6.31 -7.66
CA ARG A 39 6.44 5.91 -6.42
C ARG A 39 7.65 5.05 -6.72
N GLU A 40 8.66 5.19 -5.88
CA GLU A 40 9.78 4.25 -5.84
C GLU A 40 9.44 3.15 -4.84
N VAL A 41 9.43 1.91 -5.32
CA VAL A 41 9.11 0.72 -4.52
C VAL A 41 10.30 -0.24 -4.61
N MET A 42 10.69 -0.79 -3.46
CA MET A 42 11.71 -1.83 -3.42
C MET A 42 11.10 -3.14 -3.91
N THR A 43 11.66 -3.69 -4.98
CA THR A 43 11.29 -4.99 -5.56
C THR A 43 12.41 -5.99 -5.34
N ALA A 44 12.18 -7.27 -5.66
CA ALA A 44 13.23 -8.29 -5.63
C ALA A 44 14.42 -7.96 -6.55
N ALA A 45 14.21 -7.12 -7.57
CA ALA A 45 15.25 -6.65 -8.50
C ALA A 45 15.87 -5.29 -8.10
N GLY A 46 15.48 -4.71 -6.96
CA GLY A 46 15.92 -3.41 -6.48
C GLY A 46 14.83 -2.32 -6.53
N LEU A 47 15.23 -1.06 -6.38
CA LEU A 47 14.34 0.11 -6.46
C LEU A 47 13.77 0.25 -7.87
N ALA A 48 12.46 0.10 -7.99
CA ALA A 48 11.73 0.31 -9.23
C ALA A 48 10.80 1.52 -9.09
N ARG A 49 10.76 2.35 -10.13
CA ARG A 49 9.73 3.38 -10.28
C ARG A 49 8.48 2.73 -10.83
N VAL A 50 7.38 2.83 -10.09
CA VAL A 50 6.08 2.31 -10.46
C VAL A 50 5.04 3.41 -10.46
N THR A 51 4.05 3.29 -11.35
CA THR A 51 2.87 4.14 -11.34
C THR A 51 1.82 3.48 -10.44
N VAL A 52 1.30 4.23 -9.47
CA VAL A 52 0.25 3.77 -8.55
C VAL A 52 -1.00 4.64 -8.73
N ASN A 53 -2.18 4.03 -8.66
CA ASN A 53 -3.41 4.81 -8.53
C ASN A 53 -3.66 5.09 -7.06
N ASP A 54 -3.46 6.35 -6.71
CA ASP A 54 -3.48 6.89 -5.38
C ASP A 54 -4.91 7.00 -4.81
N GLY A 55 -5.93 6.80 -5.65
CA GLY A 55 -7.35 6.66 -5.29
C GLY A 55 -7.78 5.22 -4.97
N GLU A 56 -6.90 4.22 -5.09
CA GLU A 56 -7.25 2.81 -4.83
C GLU A 56 -7.44 2.48 -3.35
N SER A 57 -6.96 3.30 -2.43
CA SER A 57 -7.02 3.03 -0.99
C SER A 57 -7.47 4.28 -0.22
N PRO A 58 -8.51 4.18 0.64
CA PRO A 58 -8.88 5.26 1.56
C PRO A 58 -7.71 5.69 2.45
N LEU A 59 -6.83 4.74 2.80
CA LEU A 59 -5.64 5.02 3.59
C LEU A 59 -4.63 5.87 2.83
N ALA A 60 -4.44 5.64 1.52
CA ALA A 60 -3.55 6.44 0.70
C ALA A 60 -4.01 7.90 0.65
N TRP A 61 -5.31 8.12 0.49
CA TRP A 61 -5.89 9.46 0.56
C TRP A 61 -5.71 10.12 1.94
N LEU A 62 -5.95 9.39 3.03
CA LEU A 62 -5.78 9.89 4.40
C LEU A 62 -4.31 10.22 4.72
N ALA A 63 -3.37 9.44 4.21
CA ALA A 63 -1.94 9.67 4.42
C ALA A 63 -1.45 10.93 3.70
N ARG A 64 -2.00 11.25 2.51
CA ARG A 64 -1.64 12.45 1.74
C ARG A 64 -2.33 13.71 2.26
N ARG A 65 -3.60 13.60 2.66
CA ARG A 65 -4.42 14.77 3.02
C ARG A 65 -3.99 15.33 4.38
N LYS A 66 -3.86 16.65 4.43
CA LYS A 66 -3.59 17.39 5.67
C LYS A 66 -4.90 17.73 6.37
N GLY A 67 -4.95 17.48 7.68
CA GLY A 67 -6.03 17.91 8.54
C GLY A 67 -5.98 19.42 8.85
N ARG A 68 -6.88 19.87 9.72
CA ARG A 68 -6.93 21.28 10.18
C ARG A 68 -5.59 21.75 10.75
N ASP A 69 -4.86 20.86 11.40
CA ASP A 69 -3.58 21.16 12.05
C ASP A 69 -2.38 21.10 11.08
N GLY A 70 -2.62 20.97 9.78
CA GLY A 70 -1.58 20.90 8.74
C GLY A 70 -0.80 19.57 8.69
N ARG A 71 -1.09 18.63 9.59
CA ARG A 71 -0.50 17.28 9.62
C ARG A 71 -1.31 16.29 8.80
N ALA A 72 -0.67 15.22 8.33
CA ALA A 72 -1.35 14.11 7.67
C ALA A 72 -2.47 13.53 8.55
N MET A 73 -3.55 13.04 7.95
CA MET A 73 -4.70 12.54 8.71
C MET A 73 -4.43 11.20 9.37
N ILE A 74 -3.44 10.44 8.91
CA ILE A 74 -2.89 9.24 9.57
C ILE A 74 -1.36 9.30 9.54
N THR A 75 -0.70 8.63 10.49
CA THR A 75 0.77 8.58 10.56
C THR A 75 1.34 7.57 9.54
N PRO A 76 2.65 7.66 9.21
CA PRO A 76 3.28 6.68 8.33
C PRO A 76 3.19 5.24 8.87
N THR A 77 3.31 5.03 10.19
CA THR A 77 3.15 3.69 10.77
C THR A 77 1.73 3.17 10.70
N GLN A 78 0.73 4.02 10.96
CA GLN A 78 -0.68 3.68 10.78
C GLN A 78 -0.96 3.27 9.33
N PHE A 79 -0.43 4.01 8.36
CA PHE A 79 -0.55 3.69 6.94
C PHE A 79 0.08 2.32 6.61
N ILE A 80 1.33 2.09 7.03
CA ILE A 80 2.02 0.80 6.81
C ILE A 80 1.27 -0.36 7.47
N ALA A 81 0.76 -0.16 8.68
CA ALA A 81 -0.01 -1.18 9.41
C ALA A 81 -1.28 -1.57 8.64
N GLY A 82 -2.06 -0.59 8.19
CA GLY A 82 -3.27 -0.84 7.40
C GLY A 82 -2.98 -1.50 6.05
N GLU A 83 -1.96 -1.05 5.33
CA GLU A 83 -1.55 -1.66 4.05
C GLU A 83 -1.00 -3.08 4.22
N LYS A 84 -0.33 -3.37 5.34
CA LYS A 84 0.13 -4.73 5.68
C LYS A 84 -1.05 -5.67 5.93
N LEU A 85 -2.07 -5.21 6.67
CA LEU A 85 -3.32 -5.93 6.88
C LEU A 85 -4.02 -6.23 5.54
N ARG A 86 -4.15 -5.21 4.67
CA ARG A 86 -4.70 -5.35 3.31
C ARG A 86 -3.92 -6.38 2.50
N GLY A 87 -2.59 -6.32 2.56
CA GLY A 87 -1.71 -7.27 1.87
C GLY A 87 -1.94 -8.72 2.31
N ASP A 88 -2.11 -8.98 3.61
CA ASP A 88 -2.42 -10.31 4.12
C ASP A 88 -3.85 -10.76 3.75
N PHE A 89 -4.82 -9.85 3.70
CA PHE A 89 -6.17 -10.13 3.20
C PHE A 89 -6.17 -10.55 1.73
N THR A 90 -5.46 -9.82 0.87
CA THR A 90 -5.34 -10.12 -0.57
C THR A 90 -4.58 -11.43 -0.80
N ARG A 91 -3.42 -11.63 -0.14
CA ARG A 91 -2.65 -12.89 -0.24
C ARG A 91 -3.42 -14.08 0.33
N GLY A 92 -4.26 -13.85 1.33
CA GLY A 92 -5.16 -14.86 1.90
C GLY A 92 -6.32 -15.26 0.97
N GLN A 93 -6.46 -14.64 -0.21
CA GLN A 93 -7.56 -14.84 -1.15
C GLN A 93 -8.93 -14.70 -0.47
N LEU A 94 -9.07 -13.69 0.39
CA LEU A 94 -10.31 -13.43 1.15
C LEU A 94 -11.22 -12.40 0.47
N THR A 95 -10.78 -11.82 -0.66
CA THR A 95 -11.60 -10.95 -1.49
C THR A 95 -12.76 -11.75 -2.10
N PRO A 96 -14.02 -11.32 -1.95
CA PRO A 96 -15.16 -11.95 -2.61
C PRO A 96 -14.97 -11.98 -4.13
N ARG A 97 -15.11 -13.15 -4.75
CA ARG A 97 -15.07 -13.30 -6.22
C ARG A 97 -16.49 -13.40 -6.74
N VAL A 98 -16.93 -12.39 -7.51
CA VAL A 98 -18.27 -12.34 -8.10
C VAL A 98 -18.26 -12.81 -9.57
N THR A 99 -17.09 -12.86 -10.21
CA THR A 99 -16.93 -13.24 -11.62
C THR A 99 -16.20 -14.57 -11.80
N SER A 100 -16.53 -15.28 -12.88
CA SER A 100 -15.78 -16.47 -13.32
C SER A 100 -14.33 -16.10 -13.61
N SER A 101 -13.39 -16.87 -13.08
CA SER A 101 -11.97 -16.72 -13.38
C SER A 101 -11.67 -17.40 -14.72
N TRP A 102 -11.21 -16.62 -15.69
CA TRP A 102 -10.73 -17.10 -16.98
C TRP A 102 -9.20 -17.18 -17.05
N GLU A 103 -8.52 -17.06 -15.90
CA GLU A 103 -7.08 -17.28 -15.84
C GLU A 103 -6.82 -18.75 -16.12
N ALA A 104 -6.09 -19.03 -17.20
CA ALA A 104 -5.57 -20.38 -17.43
C ALA A 104 -4.79 -20.80 -16.18
N PRO A 105 -4.97 -22.03 -15.66
CA PRO A 105 -4.08 -22.53 -14.64
C PRO A 105 -2.71 -22.60 -15.30
N THR A 106 -1.85 -21.61 -15.02
CA THR A 106 -0.50 -21.52 -15.58
C THR A 106 0.34 -22.62 -14.92
N GLY A 107 0.14 -23.84 -15.42
CA GLY A 107 0.99 -25.00 -15.21
C GLY A 107 2.29 -24.82 -15.96
N ARG A 108 3.12 -23.87 -15.53
CA ARG A 108 4.55 -23.86 -15.77
C ARG A 108 5.21 -22.91 -14.77
N ARG A 109 5.54 -23.45 -13.59
CA ARG A 109 6.41 -22.79 -12.60
C ARG A 109 7.72 -23.55 -12.56
N GLY A 110 8.82 -22.81 -12.53
CA GLY A 110 10.18 -23.34 -12.49
C GLY A 110 10.43 -24.22 -11.25
N PRO A 111 11.59 -24.90 -11.20
CA PRO A 111 11.91 -25.83 -10.12
C PRO A 111 11.98 -25.05 -8.79
N GLY A 112 11.01 -25.27 -7.90
CA GLY A 112 10.94 -24.64 -6.57
C GLY A 112 9.77 -23.69 -6.31
N GLY A 113 8.65 -23.83 -7.05
CA GLY A 113 7.43 -23.03 -6.86
C GLY A 113 6.18 -23.89 -6.89
N GLY A 114 6.05 -24.84 -5.96
CA GLY A 114 4.98 -25.85 -5.96
C GLY A 114 3.61 -25.31 -5.55
N ALA A 115 2.53 -26.04 -5.88
CA ALA A 115 1.18 -25.74 -5.39
C ALA A 115 1.11 -25.70 -3.85
N GLY A 116 1.92 -26.50 -3.16
CA GLY A 116 2.03 -26.52 -1.69
C GLY A 116 2.53 -25.20 -1.10
N GLU A 117 3.57 -24.59 -1.66
CA GLU A 117 4.11 -23.31 -1.18
C GLU A 117 3.10 -22.16 -1.34
N MET A 118 2.31 -22.18 -2.42
CA MET A 118 1.21 -21.23 -2.61
C MET A 118 0.13 -21.43 -1.53
N THR A 119 -0.22 -22.68 -1.20
CA THR A 119 -1.17 -22.99 -0.14
C THR A 119 -0.65 -22.53 1.22
N ASP A 120 0.63 -22.75 1.52
CA ASP A 120 1.26 -22.32 2.76
C ASP A 120 1.27 -20.80 2.91
N LEU A 121 1.58 -20.06 1.83
CA LEU A 121 1.50 -18.59 1.82
C LEU A 121 0.09 -18.08 2.09
N VAL A 122 -0.93 -18.71 1.51
CA VAL A 122 -2.34 -18.37 1.73
C VAL A 122 -2.72 -18.63 3.19
N ILE A 123 -2.38 -19.80 3.73
CA ILE A 123 -2.67 -20.18 5.12
C ILE A 123 -1.98 -19.21 6.09
N ALA A 124 -0.69 -18.94 5.90
CA ALA A 124 0.09 -18.04 6.73
C ALA A 124 -0.48 -16.60 6.69
N SER A 125 -0.92 -16.13 5.52
CA SER A 125 -1.54 -14.81 5.39
C SER A 125 -2.87 -14.73 6.14
N ARG A 126 -3.71 -15.77 6.07
CA ARG A 126 -4.96 -15.85 6.85
C ARG A 126 -4.71 -15.88 8.36
N GLN A 127 -3.68 -16.60 8.80
CA GLN A 127 -3.30 -16.67 10.22
C GLN A 127 -2.84 -15.30 10.73
N ARG A 128 -1.95 -14.61 10.00
CA ARG A 128 -1.50 -13.26 10.37
C ARG A 128 -2.65 -12.25 10.41
N LEU A 129 -3.55 -12.29 9.43
CA LEU A 129 -4.74 -11.44 9.41
C LEU A 129 -5.60 -11.66 10.66
N ARG A 130 -5.92 -12.93 10.98
CA ARG A 130 -6.72 -13.27 12.17
C ARG A 130 -6.03 -12.80 13.45
N ALA A 131 -4.74 -13.10 13.61
CA ALA A 131 -3.98 -12.67 14.78
C ALA A 131 -3.99 -11.14 14.96
N ALA A 132 -3.89 -10.39 13.87
CA ALA A 132 -3.95 -8.94 13.90
C ALA A 132 -5.34 -8.41 14.31
N LEU A 133 -6.41 -8.98 13.77
CA LEU A 133 -7.78 -8.60 14.13
C LEU A 133 -8.11 -8.95 15.59
N GLU A 134 -7.70 -10.13 16.07
CA GLU A 134 -7.84 -10.52 17.48
C GLU A 134 -7.07 -9.58 18.40
N ALA A 135 -5.84 -9.23 18.06
CA ALA A 135 -5.04 -8.29 18.83
C ALA A 135 -5.69 -6.90 18.89
N CYS A 136 -6.38 -6.48 17.84
CA CYS A 136 -7.16 -5.24 17.78
C CYS A 136 -8.48 -5.31 18.56
N GLY A 137 -9.05 -6.51 18.72
CA GLY A 137 -10.30 -6.75 19.43
C GLY A 137 -11.56 -6.45 18.59
N PRO A 138 -12.73 -6.90 19.07
CA PRO A 138 -13.99 -6.84 18.32
C PRO A 138 -14.44 -5.42 17.97
N GLU A 139 -14.11 -4.44 18.82
CA GLU A 139 -14.43 -3.03 18.63
C GLU A 139 -13.84 -2.45 17.33
N PHE A 140 -12.64 -2.91 16.95
CA PHE A 140 -11.89 -2.36 15.82
C PHE A 140 -11.78 -3.32 14.64
N ALA A 141 -11.91 -4.63 14.85
CA ALA A 141 -11.74 -5.62 13.79
C ALA A 141 -12.66 -5.35 12.58
N GLY A 142 -13.94 -5.07 12.83
CA GLY A 142 -14.88 -4.74 11.76
C GLY A 142 -14.51 -3.45 11.02
N LEU A 143 -14.08 -2.41 11.74
CA LEU A 143 -13.72 -1.12 11.14
C LEU A 143 -12.48 -1.26 10.25
N LEU A 144 -11.47 -1.98 10.73
CA LEU A 144 -10.25 -2.26 9.97
C LEU A 144 -10.56 -3.06 8.71
N MET A 145 -11.45 -4.06 8.79
CA MET A 145 -11.89 -4.80 7.61
C MET A 145 -12.61 -3.89 6.60
N ASP A 146 -13.55 -3.06 7.05
CA ASP A 146 -14.31 -2.14 6.19
C ASP A 146 -13.38 -1.19 5.42
N VAL A 147 -12.46 -0.53 6.12
CA VAL A 147 -11.64 0.53 5.52
C VAL A 147 -10.40 -0.03 4.83
N CYS A 148 -9.68 -0.96 5.46
CA CYS A 148 -8.39 -1.43 4.93
C CYS A 148 -8.58 -2.53 3.88
N CYS A 149 -9.59 -3.39 4.01
CA CYS A 149 -9.75 -4.56 3.14
C CYS A 149 -10.84 -4.35 2.08
N PHE A 150 -12.01 -3.85 2.49
CA PHE A 150 -13.14 -3.59 1.59
C PHE A 150 -13.12 -2.17 0.99
N LEU A 151 -12.21 -1.32 1.45
CA LEU A 151 -11.97 0.02 0.89
C LEU A 151 -13.19 0.95 0.97
N HIS A 152 -14.07 0.75 1.95
CA HIS A 152 -15.20 1.64 2.19
C HIS A 152 -14.69 3.03 2.61
N GLY A 153 -15.38 4.07 2.12
CA GLY A 153 -15.12 5.46 2.52
C GLY A 153 -15.53 5.70 3.98
N LEU A 154 -14.96 6.74 4.60
CA LEU A 154 -15.29 7.05 6.00
C LEU A 154 -16.76 7.44 6.17
N GLU A 155 -17.33 8.19 5.22
CA GLU A 155 -18.75 8.58 5.24
C GLU A 155 -19.69 7.36 5.16
N GLU A 156 -19.31 6.35 4.38
CA GLU A 156 -20.06 5.11 4.27
C GLU A 156 -20.02 4.31 5.58
N VAL A 157 -18.84 4.23 6.19
CA VAL A 157 -18.66 3.58 7.49
C VAL A 157 -19.48 4.28 8.58
N GLU A 158 -19.47 5.61 8.61
CA GLU A 158 -20.30 6.40 9.55
C GLU A 158 -21.78 6.07 9.38
N SER A 159 -22.25 6.07 8.14
CA SER A 159 -23.66 5.80 7.82
C SER A 159 -24.06 4.38 8.21
N ARG A 160 -23.23 3.37 7.90
CA ARG A 160 -23.51 1.95 8.21
C ARG A 160 -23.50 1.65 9.70
N ARG A 161 -22.67 2.37 10.47
CA ARG A 161 -22.53 2.17 11.92
C ARG A 161 -23.42 3.11 12.75
N GLY A 162 -24.15 4.02 12.11
CA GLY A 162 -24.96 5.02 12.80
C GLY A 162 -24.13 6.02 13.62
N TRP A 163 -22.89 6.28 13.20
CA TRP A 163 -22.01 7.18 13.92
C TRP A 163 -22.26 8.66 13.54
N PRO A 164 -22.01 9.61 14.45
CA PRO A 164 -22.05 11.04 14.13
C PRO A 164 -21.07 11.37 13.00
N SER A 165 -21.38 12.41 12.23
CA SER A 165 -20.51 12.85 11.13
C SER A 165 -19.10 13.20 11.60
N ARG A 166 -18.10 12.86 10.78
CA ARG A 166 -16.66 13.11 11.01
C ARG A 166 -16.06 12.40 12.23
N SER A 167 -16.71 11.37 12.74
CA SER A 167 -16.21 10.56 13.87
C SER A 167 -15.33 9.39 13.43
N ALA A 168 -15.57 8.83 12.24
CA ALA A 168 -14.90 7.59 11.80
C ALA A 168 -13.39 7.75 11.71
N LYS A 169 -12.90 8.95 11.35
CA LYS A 169 -11.46 9.24 11.33
C LYS A 169 -10.80 8.93 12.68
N VAL A 170 -11.35 9.45 13.77
CA VAL A 170 -10.72 9.36 15.10
C VAL A 170 -10.71 7.90 15.56
N VAL A 171 -11.81 7.18 15.35
CA VAL A 171 -11.90 5.76 15.70
C VAL A 171 -10.94 4.93 14.83
N LEU A 172 -10.82 5.25 13.54
CA LEU A 172 -9.87 4.59 12.65
C LEU A 172 -8.42 4.82 13.07
N GLN A 173 -8.05 6.03 13.49
CA GLN A 173 -6.71 6.31 14.02
C GLN A 173 -6.40 5.44 15.24
N LEU A 174 -7.34 5.33 16.19
CA LEU A 174 -7.17 4.48 17.37
C LEU A 174 -7.04 2.99 17.00
N ALA A 175 -7.82 2.53 16.03
CA ALA A 175 -7.74 1.17 15.51
C ALA A 175 -6.38 0.90 14.83
N LEU A 176 -5.89 1.83 14.01
CA LEU A 176 -4.61 1.73 13.32
C LEU A 176 -3.43 1.82 14.29
N ASP A 177 -3.52 2.59 15.37
CA ASP A 177 -2.51 2.61 16.43
C ASP A 177 -2.39 1.25 17.11
N ARG A 178 -3.52 0.61 17.40
CA ARG A 178 -3.53 -0.74 17.99
C ARG A 178 -2.97 -1.77 17.02
N LEU A 179 -3.30 -1.65 15.74
CA LEU A 179 -2.76 -2.50 14.68
C LEU A 179 -1.25 -2.30 14.49
N ALA A 180 -0.76 -1.06 14.51
CA ALA A 180 0.66 -0.74 14.42
C ALA A 180 1.44 -1.37 15.57
N ARG A 181 0.92 -1.29 16.81
CA ARG A 181 1.48 -1.97 17.97
C ARG A 181 1.56 -3.49 17.79
N HIS A 182 0.52 -4.12 17.24
CA HIS A 182 0.54 -5.55 16.94
C HIS A 182 1.66 -5.92 15.95
N TYR A 183 1.88 -5.10 14.93
CA TYR A 183 2.96 -5.31 13.97
C TYR A 183 4.35 -4.88 14.46
N GLY A 184 4.46 -4.34 15.68
CA GLY A 184 5.72 -3.79 16.20
C GLY A 184 6.21 -2.56 15.44
N LEU A 185 5.30 -1.78 14.86
CA LEU A 185 5.59 -0.54 14.16
C LEU A 185 5.51 0.63 15.15
N ASP A 186 6.53 1.49 15.13
CA ASP A 186 6.61 2.70 15.95
C ASP A 186 7.06 3.88 15.08
N ASP A 187 6.45 5.05 15.30
CA ASP A 187 6.78 6.29 14.57
C ASP A 187 8.17 6.80 14.96
N LYS A 188 8.68 6.38 16.12
CA LYS A 188 10.04 6.65 16.57
C LYS A 188 10.89 5.40 16.43
N ALA A 189 11.94 5.50 15.62
CA ALA A 189 12.99 4.49 15.58
C ALA A 189 13.84 4.55 16.86
N THR A 190 13.28 4.07 17.97
CA THR A 190 14.04 3.82 19.20
C THR A 190 14.73 2.48 19.04
N GLY A 191 15.96 2.48 18.53
CA GLY A 191 16.81 1.30 18.56
C GLY A 191 17.01 0.83 19.99
N ALA A 192 17.13 -0.48 20.21
CA ALA A 192 17.60 -0.99 21.49
C ALA A 192 18.95 -0.32 21.81
N ALA A 193 19.17 0.07 23.07
CA ALA A 193 20.42 0.72 23.50
C ALA A 193 21.68 -0.07 23.11
N ALA A 194 21.54 -1.38 22.89
CA ALA A 194 22.50 -2.22 22.19
C ALA A 194 21.77 -3.15 21.21
N ALA A 195 22.17 -3.14 19.94
CA ALA A 195 21.78 -4.17 19.00
C ALA A 195 22.56 -5.45 19.33
N ARG A 196 21.86 -6.53 19.71
CA ARG A 196 22.49 -7.86 19.73
C ARG A 196 22.89 -8.19 18.30
N LEU A 197 24.19 -8.29 18.04
CA LEU A 197 24.72 -8.89 16.81
C LEU A 197 24.09 -10.27 16.68
N ARG A 198 23.12 -10.40 15.77
CA ARG A 198 22.59 -11.69 15.36
C ARG A 198 23.56 -12.24 14.34
N THR A 199 24.44 -13.10 14.80
CA THR A 199 25.30 -13.88 13.94
C THR A 199 24.43 -14.93 13.23
N TRP A 200 24.53 -15.02 11.91
CA TRP A 200 23.95 -16.11 11.11
C TRP A 200 24.83 -17.35 11.19
N LEU A 201 25.24 -17.73 12.40
CA LEU A 201 25.94 -18.98 12.67
C LEU A 201 25.02 -19.84 13.52
N ALA A 202 24.95 -21.12 13.18
CA ALA A 202 24.32 -22.10 14.06
C ALA A 202 25.11 -22.12 15.39
N ASP A 203 24.43 -22.46 16.49
CA ASP A 203 25.04 -22.43 17.84
C ASP A 203 26.28 -23.33 17.96
N ASP A 204 26.45 -24.28 17.04
CA ASP A 204 27.52 -25.28 16.96
C ASP A 204 28.59 -24.96 15.91
N ALA A 205 28.49 -23.83 15.19
CA ALA A 205 29.44 -23.51 14.13
C ALA A 205 30.78 -23.01 14.72
N GLY A 206 31.76 -23.92 14.82
CA GLY A 206 33.15 -23.61 15.10
C GLY A 206 33.97 -23.45 13.83
N PHE A 207 34.88 -22.48 13.78
CA PHE A 207 35.89 -22.36 12.73
C PHE A 207 37.21 -22.95 13.24
N SER A 208 37.78 -23.93 12.53
CA SER A 208 39.18 -24.34 12.76
C SER A 208 40.11 -23.41 11.98
N ALA A 209 41.17 -22.93 12.64
CA ALA A 209 42.23 -22.12 12.03
C ALA A 209 43.23 -22.97 11.23
#